data_AF-A0A820BM33-F1
#
_entry.id   AF-A0A820BM33-F1
#
_cell.length_a   1.000
_cell.length_b   1.000
_cell.length_c   1.000
_cell.angle_alpha   90.00
_cell.angle_beta   90.00
_cell.angle_gamma   90.00
#
_symmetry.space_group_name_H-M   'P 1'
#
loop_
_entity.id
_entity.type
_entity.pdbx_description
1 polymer ?
#
loop_
_entity_poly.entity_id
_entity_poly.type
_entity_poly.pdbx_seq_one_letter_code
_entity_poly.pdbx_strand_id
1 'polypeptide(L)'
;MLSPFYTHVLLIISCIIFLFSAVSFIKRIQIHPTLIQSTQTLLVSNNYDSQNQFSSYSTITNINRLSTSDKQINEKLLREKVLGSNKTNNSILDRLRFINPPKSICIYPKDTQKFVIFIVLSRGLNFDFRQAIRATWGRNGKYKKYNINVQTIFFVGTDDSVQSAIRLEQALFNDVVEVGKSNRNLITQKIL
;
A
#
# COMPACT_ATOMS: atom_id res chain seq x y z
N MET A 1 -15.79 6.01 -48.45
CA MET A 1 -14.44 6.62 -48.46
C MET A 1 -14.54 7.95 -47.75
N LEU A 2 -13.88 8.10 -46.59
CA LEU A 2 -13.77 9.40 -45.92
C LEU A 2 -12.83 10.29 -46.75
N SER A 3 -13.20 11.56 -46.97
CA SER A 3 -12.36 12.48 -47.75
C SER A 3 -11.03 12.71 -47.02
N PRO A 4 -9.92 12.91 -47.76
CA PRO A 4 -8.59 13.14 -47.16
C PRO A 4 -8.57 14.37 -46.23
N PHE A 5 -9.55 15.26 -46.36
CA PHE A 5 -9.73 16.39 -45.46
C PHE A 5 -10.07 15.95 -44.02
N TYR A 6 -10.92 14.94 -43.85
CA TYR A 6 -11.34 14.47 -42.53
C TYR A 6 -10.20 13.82 -41.73
N THR A 7 -9.29 13.13 -42.42
CA THR A 7 -8.13 12.51 -41.77
C THR A 7 -7.17 13.54 -41.20
N HIS A 8 -6.97 14.68 -41.89
CA HIS A 8 -6.13 15.76 -41.38
C HIS A 8 -6.77 16.47 -40.19
N VAL A 9 -8.08 16.72 -40.23
CA VAL A 9 -8.80 17.35 -39.12
C VAL A 9 -8.74 16.49 -37.85
N LEU A 10 -8.94 15.17 -37.97
CA LEU A 10 -8.86 14.26 -36.82
C LEU A 10 -7.45 14.17 -36.23
N LEU A 11 -6.41 14.22 -37.07
CA LEU A 11 -5.03 14.21 -36.62
C LEU A 11 -4.65 15.51 -35.89
N ILE A 12 -5.15 16.66 -36.37
CA ILE A 12 -4.95 17.94 -35.68
C ILE A 12 -5.65 17.93 -34.32
N ILE A 13 -6.89 17.45 -34.25
CA ILE A 13 -7.64 17.36 -32.99
C ILE A 13 -6.94 16.43 -31.99
N SER A 14 -6.42 15.28 -32.43
CA SER A 14 -5.70 14.36 -31.53
C SER A 14 -4.40 14.96 -31.01
N CYS A 15 -3.64 15.69 -31.85
CA CYS A 15 -2.46 16.43 -31.43
C CYS A 15 -2.79 17.50 -30.38
N ILE A 16 -3.88 18.27 -30.57
CA ILE A 16 -4.30 19.29 -29.60
C ILE A 16 -4.66 18.66 -28.25
N ILE A 17 -5.43 17.56 -28.25
CA ILE A 17 -5.80 16.86 -27.01
C ILE A 17 -4.55 16.33 -26.28
N PHE A 18 -3.59 15.79 -27.03
CA PHE A 18 -2.34 15.28 -26.47
C PHE A 18 -1.48 16.40 -25.86
N LEU A 19 -1.41 17.56 -26.51
CA LEU A 19 -0.70 18.74 -26.01
C LEU A 19 -1.34 19.30 -24.72
N PHE A 20 -2.66 19.39 -24.65
CA PHE A 20 -3.36 19.82 -23.42
C PHE A 20 -3.13 18.85 -22.25
N SER A 21 -3.08 17.54 -22.53
CA SER A 21 -2.76 16.52 -21.53
C SER A 21 -1.31 16.65 -21.04
N ALA A 22 -0.36 16.84 -21.97
CA ALA A 22 1.06 17.02 -21.64
C ALA A 22 1.32 18.29 -20.83
N VAL A 23 0.69 19.43 -21.17
CA VAL A 23 0.82 20.67 -20.39
C VAL A 23 0.25 20.51 -18.98
N SER A 24 -0.87 19.82 -18.84
CA SER A 24 -1.47 19.52 -17.53
C SER A 24 -0.57 18.60 -16.69
N PHE A 25 0.11 17.65 -17.33
CA PHE A 25 1.08 16.77 -16.70
C PHE A 25 2.34 17.51 -16.25
N ILE A 26 2.90 18.39 -17.10
CA ILE A 26 4.08 19.21 -16.76
C ILE A 26 3.76 20.19 -15.62
N LYS A 27 2.58 20.83 -15.64
CA LYS A 27 2.14 21.68 -14.51
C LYS A 27 2.03 20.90 -13.20
N ARG A 28 1.62 19.63 -13.22
CA ARG A 28 1.59 18.79 -12.01
C ARG A 28 2.99 18.42 -11.52
N ILE A 29 3.95 18.23 -12.41
CA ILE A 29 5.36 17.97 -12.05
C ILE A 29 5.99 19.22 -11.41
N GLN A 30 5.70 20.41 -11.95
CA GLN A 30 6.29 21.66 -11.44
C GLN A 30 5.75 22.12 -10.07
N ILE A 31 4.63 21.58 -9.59
CA ILE A 31 4.08 21.93 -8.27
C ILE A 31 4.74 21.11 -7.13
N HIS A 32 5.50 20.05 -7.45
CA HIS A 32 6.10 19.18 -6.43
C HIS A 32 7.61 19.30 -6.11
N PRO A 33 8.46 20.15 -6.73
CA PRO A 33 9.88 20.18 -6.37
C PRO A 33 10.14 20.83 -5.00
N THR A 34 9.19 21.62 -4.46
CA THR A 34 9.40 22.35 -3.20
C THR A 34 9.19 21.52 -1.93
N LEU A 35 8.52 20.36 -2.00
CA LEU A 35 8.33 19.52 -0.82
C LEU A 35 9.58 18.67 -0.50
N ILE A 36 10.44 18.42 -1.49
CA ILE A 36 11.64 17.57 -1.32
C ILE A 36 12.77 18.36 -0.63
N GLN A 37 12.92 19.66 -0.88
CA GLN A 37 13.95 20.49 -0.23
C GLN A 37 13.61 20.88 1.21
N SER A 38 12.34 21.06 1.57
CA SER A 38 11.96 21.35 2.97
C SER A 38 12.11 20.14 3.90
N THR A 39 12.14 18.93 3.35
CA THR A 39 12.26 17.70 4.15
C THR A 39 13.71 17.44 4.57
N GLN A 40 14.70 17.89 3.78
CA GLN A 40 16.12 17.74 4.14
C GLN A 40 16.58 18.74 5.23
N THR A 41 15.90 19.87 5.39
CA THR A 41 16.21 20.86 6.44
C THR A 41 15.58 20.54 7.81
N LEU A 42 14.48 19.78 7.86
CA LEU A 42 13.83 19.36 9.11
C LEU A 42 14.42 18.09 9.75
N LEU A 43 15.22 17.31 9.02
CA LEU A 43 15.87 16.09 9.56
C LEU A 43 17.08 16.40 10.47
N VAL A 44 17.50 17.66 10.60
CA VAL A 44 18.62 18.06 11.48
C VAL A 44 18.14 18.48 12.88
N SER A 45 16.86 18.81 13.11
CA SER A 45 16.45 19.39 14.41
C SER A 45 15.73 18.46 15.40
N ASN A 46 15.25 17.28 15.00
CA ASN A 46 14.37 16.49 15.87
C ASN A 46 14.96 15.12 16.17
N ASN A 47 15.92 15.12 17.09
CA ASN A 47 16.43 13.91 17.71
C ASN A 47 16.44 14.09 19.24
N TYR A 48 15.26 14.13 19.87
CA TYR A 48 15.12 13.90 21.32
C TYR A 48 13.69 13.42 21.65
N ASP A 49 13.66 12.27 22.34
CA ASP A 49 12.61 11.75 23.22
C ASP A 49 11.18 11.53 22.71
N SER A 50 10.89 10.27 22.36
CA SER A 50 9.64 9.64 22.76
C SER A 50 9.72 8.10 22.72
N GLN A 51 10.20 7.50 23.81
CA GLN A 51 9.86 6.12 24.16
C GLN A 51 9.01 6.13 25.43
N ASN A 52 7.79 5.61 25.33
CA ASN A 52 7.08 4.79 26.32
C ASN A 52 5.57 5.02 26.31
N GLN A 53 4.89 3.89 26.55
CA GLN A 53 3.47 3.69 26.84
C GLN A 53 2.60 3.35 25.61
N PHE A 54 2.29 2.06 25.47
CA PHE A 54 0.89 1.62 25.56
C PHE A 54 0.81 0.10 25.81
N SER A 55 0.28 -0.25 26.98
CA SER A 55 -0.03 -1.62 27.40
C SER A 55 -1.54 -1.90 27.30
N SER A 56 -1.84 -3.08 26.77
CA SER A 56 -2.88 -4.03 27.22
C SER A 56 -4.36 -3.64 27.16
N TYR A 57 -5.09 -4.14 26.16
CA TYR A 57 -6.46 -4.64 26.34
C TYR A 57 -6.76 -5.79 25.37
N SER A 58 -7.11 -6.96 25.92
CA SER A 58 -7.85 -8.00 25.21
C SER A 58 -8.87 -8.62 26.16
N THR A 59 -10.14 -8.24 26.01
CA THR A 59 -11.27 -8.90 26.67
C THR A 59 -11.95 -9.81 25.65
N ILE A 60 -11.94 -11.10 25.96
CA ILE A 60 -12.47 -12.19 25.13
C ILE A 60 -14.00 -12.25 25.32
N THR A 61 -14.75 -12.15 24.22
CA THR A 61 -16.19 -12.49 24.21
C THR A 61 -16.40 -13.86 23.56
N ASN A 62 -16.96 -14.78 24.35
CA ASN A 62 -17.47 -16.08 23.95
C ASN A 62 -18.65 -15.93 22.97
N ILE A 63 -18.57 -16.59 21.80
CA ILE A 63 -19.72 -16.75 20.89
C ILE A 63 -19.82 -18.22 20.45
N ASN A 64 -20.87 -18.86 20.98
CA ASN A 64 -21.73 -19.93 20.45
C ASN A 64 -21.19 -20.82 19.33
N ARG A 65 -20.91 -22.08 19.71
CA ARG A 65 -20.70 -23.23 18.82
C ARG A 65 -22.03 -23.62 18.14
N LEU A 66 -22.12 -23.39 16.84
CA LEU A 66 -23.14 -23.96 15.97
C LEU A 66 -22.44 -24.79 14.88
N SER A 67 -22.68 -26.10 14.90
CA SER A 67 -22.19 -27.18 14.03
C SER A 67 -21.27 -26.78 12.84
N THR A 68 -19.95 -26.81 13.07
CA THR A 68 -18.89 -26.39 12.12
C THR A 68 -18.07 -27.53 11.50
N SER A 69 -18.39 -28.79 11.77
CA SER A 69 -17.49 -29.93 11.52
C SER A 69 -17.03 -30.04 10.06
N ASP A 70 -17.95 -30.03 9.09
CA ASP A 70 -17.60 -30.33 7.69
C ASP A 70 -17.06 -29.11 6.93
N LYS A 71 -17.46 -27.89 7.33
CA LYS A 71 -16.87 -26.65 6.81
C LYS A 71 -15.43 -26.45 7.31
N GLN A 72 -15.14 -26.84 8.54
CA GLN A 72 -13.80 -26.72 9.11
C GLN A 72 -12.78 -27.65 8.44
N ILE A 73 -13.18 -28.85 8.03
CA ILE A 73 -12.30 -29.80 7.33
C ILE A 73 -11.87 -29.23 5.98
N ASN A 74 -12.82 -28.68 5.21
CA ASN A 74 -12.53 -28.11 3.90
C ASN A 74 -11.71 -26.82 3.97
N GLU A 75 -11.97 -25.93 4.93
CA GLU A 75 -11.16 -24.72 5.11
C GLU A 75 -9.71 -25.08 5.52
N LYS A 76 -9.55 -26.06 6.41
CA LYS A 76 -8.24 -26.51 6.85
C LYS A 76 -7.43 -27.11 5.69
N LEU A 77 -8.05 -27.98 4.89
CA LEU A 77 -7.41 -28.58 3.71
C LEU A 77 -7.04 -27.52 2.67
N LEU A 78 -7.93 -26.54 2.43
CA LEU A 78 -7.68 -25.45 1.48
C LEU A 78 -6.53 -24.55 1.97
N ARG A 79 -6.49 -24.21 3.27
CA ARG A 79 -5.38 -23.46 3.87
C ARG A 79 -4.07 -24.22 3.77
N GLU A 80 -4.06 -25.52 4.06
CA GLU A 80 -2.85 -26.35 3.94
C GLU A 80 -2.35 -26.43 2.50
N LYS A 81 -3.26 -26.53 1.52
CA LYS A 81 -2.93 -26.61 0.09
C LYS A 81 -2.48 -25.28 -0.51
N VAL A 82 -3.09 -24.16 -0.11
CA VAL A 82 -2.76 -22.81 -0.61
C VAL A 82 -1.51 -22.25 0.08
N LEU A 83 -1.34 -22.50 1.38
CA LEU A 83 -0.25 -21.95 2.19
C LEU A 83 0.96 -22.90 2.33
N GLY A 84 0.86 -24.13 1.82
CA GLY A 84 1.97 -25.09 1.79
C GLY A 84 2.41 -25.56 3.18
N SER A 85 1.47 -25.95 4.05
CA SER A 85 1.77 -26.30 5.44
C SER A 85 2.31 -27.73 5.57
N ASN A 86 3.61 -27.92 5.31
CA ASN A 86 4.36 -28.99 5.95
C ASN A 86 4.76 -28.50 7.36
N LYS A 87 4.39 -29.26 8.40
CA LYS A 87 4.36 -28.89 9.83
C LYS A 87 5.68 -28.34 10.44
N THR A 88 6.77 -28.34 9.68
CA THR A 88 8.11 -27.90 10.09
C THR A 88 8.54 -26.55 9.51
N ASN A 89 7.76 -25.96 8.62
CA ASN A 89 8.10 -24.68 8.00
C ASN A 89 7.22 -23.57 8.57
N ASN A 90 7.79 -22.71 9.41
CA ASN A 90 7.18 -21.43 9.79
C ASN A 90 6.56 -20.79 8.55
N SER A 91 5.29 -20.40 8.65
CA SER A 91 4.55 -19.89 7.50
C SER A 91 5.33 -18.72 6.88
N ILE A 92 5.23 -18.53 5.56
CA ILE A 92 5.90 -17.42 4.88
C ILE A 92 5.54 -16.08 5.55
N LEU A 93 4.32 -15.96 6.09
CA LEU A 93 3.86 -14.80 6.85
C LEU A 93 4.60 -14.62 8.18
N ASP A 94 4.94 -15.71 8.89
CA ASP A 94 5.74 -15.64 10.12
C ASP A 94 7.19 -15.16 9.86
N ARG A 95 7.64 -15.19 8.60
CA ARG A 95 8.96 -14.66 8.20
C ARG A 95 8.93 -13.17 7.92
N LEU A 96 7.76 -12.57 7.70
CA LEU A 96 7.62 -11.14 7.45
C LEU A 96 7.43 -10.42 8.79
N ARG A 97 8.40 -9.59 9.14
CA ARG A 97 8.26 -8.70 10.29
C ARG A 97 7.70 -7.37 9.80
N PHE A 98 6.43 -7.13 10.10
CA PHE A 98 5.82 -5.82 9.87
C PHE A 98 6.29 -4.85 10.95
N ILE A 99 6.96 -3.80 10.53
CA ILE A 99 7.43 -2.73 11.40
C ILE A 99 6.41 -1.60 11.30
N ASN A 100 5.91 -1.15 12.45
CA ASN A 100 4.89 -0.11 12.55
C ASN A 100 3.68 -0.38 11.64
N PRO A 101 2.81 -1.36 11.94
CA PRO A 101 1.58 -1.49 11.17
C PRO A 101 0.72 -0.21 11.33
N PRO A 102 0.12 0.30 10.25
CA PRO A 102 -0.80 1.43 10.31
C PRO A 102 -1.94 1.15 11.28
N LYS A 103 -2.18 2.07 12.22
CA LYS A 103 -3.07 1.84 13.38
C LYS A 103 -4.53 1.60 13.00
N SER A 104 -4.97 2.06 11.83
CA SER A 104 -6.39 2.19 11.49
C SER A 104 -6.79 1.63 10.13
N ILE A 105 -5.89 0.96 9.40
CA ILE A 105 -6.18 0.54 8.01
C ILE A 105 -7.32 -0.48 7.93
N CYS A 106 -7.54 -1.26 8.99
CA CYS A 106 -8.52 -2.34 9.02
C CYS A 106 -9.69 -2.07 9.99
N ILE A 107 -10.11 -0.81 10.14
CA ILE A 107 -11.41 -0.54 10.78
C ILE A 107 -12.49 -0.91 9.75
N TYR A 108 -12.83 -2.20 9.72
CA TYR A 108 -13.92 -2.68 8.89
C TYR A 108 -15.22 -2.05 9.38
N PRO A 109 -15.94 -1.28 8.53
CA PRO A 109 -17.27 -0.85 8.91
C PRO A 109 -18.10 -2.09 9.20
N LYS A 110 -18.87 -2.06 10.30
CA LYS A 110 -19.77 -3.17 10.68
C LYS A 110 -20.89 -3.39 9.65
N ASP A 111 -21.06 -2.46 8.72
CA ASP A 111 -22.07 -2.50 7.67
C ASP A 111 -21.63 -3.34 6.46
N THR A 112 -22.60 -3.75 5.63
CA THR A 112 -22.47 -4.52 4.38
C THR A 112 -21.73 -3.80 3.24
N GLN A 113 -20.87 -2.82 3.57
CA GLN A 113 -20.09 -2.07 2.59
C GLN A 113 -19.04 -2.95 1.93
N LYS A 114 -19.01 -2.92 0.60
CA LYS A 114 -17.99 -3.63 -0.19
C LYS A 114 -16.65 -2.94 0.00
N PHE A 115 -15.59 -3.73 0.19
CA PHE A 115 -14.23 -3.24 0.43
C PHE A 115 -13.27 -3.87 -0.57
N VAL A 116 -12.36 -3.07 -1.13
CA VAL A 116 -11.28 -3.51 -2.02
C VAL A 116 -9.96 -3.00 -1.48
N ILE A 117 -9.00 -3.92 -1.32
CA ILE A 117 -7.64 -3.60 -0.88
C ILE A 117 -6.69 -3.82 -2.05
N PHE A 118 -5.93 -2.79 -2.39
CA PHE A 118 -4.77 -2.91 -3.25
C PHE A 118 -3.51 -3.00 -2.39
N ILE A 119 -2.79 -4.12 -2.49
CA ILE A 119 -1.48 -4.29 -1.85
C ILE A 119 -0.44 -4.07 -2.93
N VAL A 120 0.42 -3.08 -2.73
CA VAL A 120 1.48 -2.71 -3.68
C VAL A 120 2.83 -2.98 -3.04
N LEU A 121 3.59 -3.90 -3.63
CA LEU A 121 4.97 -4.16 -3.24
C LEU A 121 5.88 -3.06 -3.83
N SER A 122 6.73 -2.46 -3.01
CA SER A 122 7.60 -1.35 -3.44
C SER A 122 8.93 -1.37 -2.68
N ARG A 123 9.99 -0.84 -3.31
CA ARG A 123 11.28 -0.63 -2.65
C ARG A 123 11.25 0.70 -1.91
N GLY A 124 12.01 0.81 -0.81
CA GLY A 124 12.14 2.06 -0.06
C GLY A 124 12.41 3.30 -0.90
N LEU A 125 13.32 3.17 -1.86
CA LEU A 125 13.74 4.24 -2.79
C LEU A 125 12.65 4.67 -3.79
N ASN A 126 11.58 3.90 -3.98
CA ASN A 126 10.54 4.18 -4.98
C ASN A 126 9.44 5.11 -4.46
N PHE A 127 9.81 6.15 -3.71
CA PHE A 127 8.87 7.13 -3.14
C PHE A 127 8.02 7.79 -4.24
N ASP A 128 8.64 8.28 -5.31
CA ASP A 128 7.95 9.00 -6.38
C ASP A 128 6.92 8.11 -7.11
N PHE A 129 7.20 6.82 -7.27
CA PHE A 129 6.25 5.87 -7.84
C PHE A 129 5.03 5.69 -6.94
N ARG A 130 5.23 5.61 -5.62
CA ARG A 130 4.11 5.55 -4.67
C ARG A 130 3.27 6.83 -4.72
N GLN A 131 3.91 7.99 -4.82
CA GLN A 131 3.20 9.27 -5.01
C GLN A 131 2.38 9.29 -6.30
N ALA A 132 2.94 8.80 -7.41
CA ALA A 132 2.20 8.70 -8.67
C ALA A 132 0.99 7.75 -8.56
N ILE A 133 1.11 6.62 -7.86
CA ILE A 133 0.00 5.69 -7.61
C ILE A 133 -1.09 6.37 -6.75
N ARG A 134 -0.71 7.05 -5.66
CA ARG A 134 -1.63 7.82 -4.80
C ARG A 134 -2.39 8.89 -5.59
N ALA A 135 -1.71 9.56 -6.52
CA ALA A 135 -2.29 10.60 -7.36
C ALA A 135 -3.15 10.07 -8.52
N THR A 136 -3.11 8.76 -8.80
CA THR A 136 -3.80 8.12 -9.92
C THR A 136 -4.78 7.05 -9.43
N TRP A 137 -4.57 5.78 -9.79
CA TRP A 137 -5.52 4.69 -9.56
C TRP A 137 -5.53 4.17 -8.12
N GLY A 138 -4.48 4.44 -7.34
CA GLY A 138 -4.34 3.96 -5.96
C GLY A 138 -4.91 4.92 -4.92
N ARG A 139 -5.74 5.88 -5.31
CA ARG A 139 -6.30 6.87 -4.38
C ARG A 139 -7.28 6.21 -3.41
N ASN A 140 -7.00 6.33 -2.11
CA ASN A 140 -7.90 5.87 -1.04
C ASN A 140 -9.22 6.66 -1.08
N GLY A 141 -10.34 5.97 -0.83
CA GLY A 141 -11.64 6.62 -0.70
C GLY A 141 -12.83 5.75 -1.07
N LYS A 142 -14.00 6.40 -1.18
CA LYS A 142 -15.27 5.73 -1.49
C LYS A 142 -15.67 5.96 -2.94
N TYR A 143 -15.80 4.87 -3.70
CA TYR A 143 -16.30 4.91 -5.06
C TYR A 143 -17.84 4.93 -5.06
N LYS A 144 -18.40 6.14 -5.07
CA LYS A 144 -19.83 6.42 -4.88
C LYS A 144 -20.75 5.57 -5.76
N LYS A 145 -20.39 5.39 -7.04
CA LYS A 145 -21.22 4.66 -8.03
C LYS A 145 -21.51 3.22 -7.61
N TYR A 146 -20.60 2.57 -6.90
CA TYR A 146 -20.73 1.16 -6.51
C TYR A 146 -20.81 0.94 -4.99
N ASN A 147 -20.77 2.02 -4.20
CA ASN A 147 -20.68 1.97 -2.74
C ASN A 147 -19.51 1.07 -2.26
N ILE A 148 -18.37 1.15 -2.95
CA ILE A 148 -17.15 0.38 -2.64
C ILE A 148 -16.14 1.30 -1.98
N ASN A 149 -15.60 0.90 -0.84
CA ASN A 149 -14.46 1.57 -0.23
C ASN A 149 -13.17 0.92 -0.75
N VAL A 150 -12.25 1.75 -1.22
CA VAL A 150 -10.96 1.34 -1.79
C VAL A 150 -9.85 1.84 -0.89
N GLN A 151 -8.94 0.94 -0.54
CA GLN A 151 -7.75 1.22 0.25
C GLN A 151 -6.52 0.66 -0.45
N THR A 152 -5.51 1.49 -0.67
CA THR A 152 -4.19 1.09 -1.15
C THR A 152 -3.23 1.05 0.04
N ILE A 153 -2.42 0.01 0.09
CA ILE A 153 -1.40 -0.20 1.12
C ILE A 153 -0.09 -0.53 0.42
N PHE A 154 0.98 0.19 0.76
CA PHE A 154 2.31 -0.04 0.23
C PHE A 154 3.12 -0.89 1.19
N PHE A 155 3.53 -2.07 0.76
CA PHE A 155 4.47 -2.91 1.48
C PHE A 155 5.86 -2.54 1.00
N VAL A 156 6.62 -1.91 1.88
CA VAL A 156 7.90 -1.30 1.53
C VAL A 156 9.02 -2.08 2.19
N GLY A 157 9.88 -2.68 1.36
CA GLY A 157 11.13 -3.27 1.83
C GLY A 157 12.12 -2.19 2.25
N THR A 158 12.72 -2.35 3.43
CA THR A 158 13.67 -1.38 3.99
C THR A 158 15.11 -1.88 3.96
N ASP A 159 15.97 -0.98 3.50
CA ASP A 159 17.40 -1.01 3.78
C ASP A 159 17.71 0.13 4.77
N ASP A 160 18.79 0.01 5.54
CA ASP A 160 19.10 0.93 6.65
C ASP A 160 19.19 2.41 6.22
N SER A 161 19.62 2.66 4.97
CA SER A 161 19.80 4.01 4.43
C SER A 161 18.50 4.79 4.19
N VAL A 162 17.36 4.11 4.08
CA VAL A 162 16.07 4.73 3.71
C VAL A 162 15.01 4.63 4.81
N GLN A 163 15.34 4.02 5.95
CA GLN A 163 14.38 3.73 7.00
C GLN A 163 13.73 5.00 7.59
N SER A 164 14.52 6.06 7.82
CA SER A 164 14.00 7.33 8.34
C SER A 164 13.00 7.99 7.39
N ALA A 165 13.30 8.01 6.08
CA ALA A 165 12.41 8.55 5.06
C ALA A 165 11.09 7.77 4.97
N ILE A 166 11.14 6.44 5.10
CA ILE A 166 9.96 5.58 5.05
C ILE A 166 9.08 5.76 6.29
N ARG A 167 9.67 5.92 7.47
CA ARG A 167 8.91 6.23 8.69
C ARG A 167 8.25 7.60 8.61
N LEU A 168 8.92 8.59 8.03
CA LEU A 168 8.34 9.90 7.78
C LEU A 168 7.18 9.81 6.79
N GLU A 169 7.36 9.10 5.67
CA GLU A 169 6.29 8.84 4.69
C GLU A 169 5.10 8.15 5.37
N GLN A 170 5.36 7.13 6.18
CA GLN A 170 4.33 6.41 6.91
C GLN A 170 3.57 7.33 7.86
N ALA A 171 4.24 8.22 8.58
CA ALA A 171 3.61 9.19 9.46
C ALA A 171 2.72 10.18 8.68
N LEU A 172 3.13 10.56 7.47
CA LEU A 172 2.40 11.50 6.62
C LEU A 172 1.17 10.88 5.96
N PHE A 173 1.27 9.66 5.44
CA PHE A 173 0.21 9.06 4.61
C PHE A 173 -0.56 7.92 5.27
N ASN A 174 0.00 7.30 6.33
CA ASN A 174 -0.60 6.18 7.06
C ASN A 174 -1.07 5.01 6.16
N ASP A 175 -0.41 4.81 5.01
CA ASP A 175 -0.69 3.76 4.03
C ASP A 175 0.55 2.91 3.70
N VAL A 176 1.66 3.12 4.41
CA VAL A 176 2.91 2.39 4.26
C VAL A 176 3.07 1.38 5.38
N VAL A 177 3.45 0.16 5.03
CA VAL A 177 3.83 -0.92 5.93
C VAL A 177 5.28 -1.27 5.65
N GLU A 178 6.15 -1.03 6.62
CA GLU A 178 7.56 -1.42 6.53
C GLU A 178 7.66 -2.95 6.70
N VAL A 179 8.33 -3.60 5.75
CA VAL A 179 8.56 -5.05 5.75
C VAL A 179 10.06 -5.28 5.99
N GLY A 180 10.39 -5.64 7.23
CA GLY A 180 11.76 -5.90 7.64
C GLY A 180 12.26 -7.28 7.22
N LYS A 181 13.57 -7.41 7.00
CA LYS A 181 14.24 -8.69 6.83
C LYS A 181 14.27 -9.42 8.18
N SER A 182 13.79 -10.66 8.21
CA SER A 182 14.05 -11.55 9.35
C SER A 182 15.51 -11.98 9.30
N ASN A 183 16.23 -11.95 10.43
CA ASN A 183 17.66 -12.31 10.57
C ASN A 183 18.01 -13.77 10.17
N ARG A 184 17.06 -14.54 9.61
CA ARG A 184 17.30 -15.92 9.19
C ARG A 184 17.81 -15.94 7.74
N ASN A 185 19.12 -16.12 7.59
CA ASN A 185 19.90 -16.46 6.38
C ASN A 185 19.10 -16.52 5.06
N LEU A 186 19.24 -15.46 4.25
CA LEU A 186 18.41 -15.13 3.10
C LEU A 186 19.14 -15.38 1.76
N ILE A 187 19.11 -16.61 1.26
CA ILE A 187 19.57 -16.92 -0.12
C ILE A 187 18.44 -16.66 -1.14
N THR A 188 17.20 -16.37 -0.72
CA THR A 188 16.01 -16.40 -1.60
C THR A 188 15.22 -15.09 -1.72
N GLN A 189 15.74 -13.94 -1.26
CA GLN A 189 15.00 -12.66 -1.33
C GLN A 189 15.41 -11.78 -2.52
N LYS A 190 15.23 -12.28 -3.73
CA LYS A 190 15.32 -11.46 -4.96
C LYS A 190 13.96 -10.91 -5.42
N ILE A 191 12.89 -11.15 -4.65
CA ILE A 191 11.50 -10.90 -5.04
C ILE A 191 10.95 -9.57 -4.48
N LEU A 192 11.66 -8.89 -3.58
CA LEU A 192 11.28 -7.58 -3.02
C LEU A 192 12.34 -6.52 -3.29
#